data_AF-A0A6B8KFC7-F1
#
_entry.id   AF-A0A6B8KFC7-F1
#
_cell.length_a   1.000
_cell.length_b   1.000
_cell.length_c   1.000
_cell.angle_alpha   90.00
_cell.angle_beta   90.00
_cell.angle_gamma   90.00
#
_symmetry.space_group_name_H-M   'P 1'
#
loop_
_entity.id
_entity.type
_entity.pdbx_description
1 polymer ?
#
loop_
_entity_poly.entity_id
_entity_poly.type
_entity_poly.pdbx_seq_one_letter_code
_entity_poly.pdbx_strand_id
1 'polypeptide(L)'
;MSIFDLDSITAGHIVEGATEATHYLYVDYDLLRKDGQNRFYGNWRQSPEEACRDKIVDKYVDRNQMRNYEFAQACLGSKNGIWKFTIA
;
A
#
# COMPACT_ATOMS: atom_id res chain seq x y z
N MET A 1 -39.03 -23.47 -21.66
CA MET A 1 -37.70 -23.01 -21.22
C MET A 1 -37.86 -21.52 -20.90
N SER A 2 -37.47 -21.12 -19.68
CA SER A 2 -37.61 -19.78 -19.07
C SER A 2 -37.37 -18.61 -20.02
N ILE A 3 -38.21 -17.56 -20.11
CA ILE A 3 -38.68 -16.56 -19.12
C ILE A 3 -37.72 -15.35 -19.07
N PHE A 4 -38.05 -14.30 -19.86
CA PHE A 4 -37.75 -12.84 -19.65
C PHE A 4 -36.27 -12.41 -19.68
N ASP A 5 -35.86 -11.18 -20.01
CA ASP A 5 -36.29 -10.05 -20.86
C ASP A 5 -35.14 -9.00 -20.77
N LEU A 6 -35.04 -8.10 -21.75
CA LEU A 6 -34.47 -6.73 -21.71
C LEU A 6 -33.11 -6.42 -21.03
N ASP A 7 -32.12 -6.00 -21.84
CA ASP A 7 -31.55 -4.62 -21.83
C ASP A 7 -30.46 -4.50 -22.92
N SER A 8 -30.70 -3.74 -23.99
CA SER A 8 -30.45 -2.28 -24.13
C SER A 8 -29.06 -1.94 -24.69
N ILE A 9 -29.10 -1.56 -25.96
CA ILE A 9 -28.16 -0.79 -26.80
C ILE A 9 -27.82 0.53 -26.05
N THR A 10 -26.66 1.20 -26.02
CA THR A 10 -25.85 1.77 -27.12
C THR A 10 -24.70 2.60 -26.52
N ALA A 11 -23.58 2.68 -27.24
CA ALA A 11 -22.59 3.77 -27.31
C ALA A 11 -22.16 4.51 -26.03
N GLY A 12 -20.94 4.22 -25.59
CA GLY A 12 -20.11 5.13 -24.82
C GLY A 12 -18.64 4.69 -24.92
N HIS A 13 -17.82 5.53 -25.53
CA HIS A 13 -16.37 5.47 -25.34
C HIS A 13 -16.07 5.42 -23.84
N ILE A 14 -15.39 4.37 -23.37
CA ILE A 14 -14.60 4.47 -22.14
C ILE A 14 -13.15 4.24 -22.54
N VAL A 15 -12.43 5.35 -22.47
CA VAL A 15 -10.98 5.45 -22.51
C VAL A 15 -10.46 4.97 -21.14
N GLU A 16 -9.35 4.24 -21.16
CA GLU A 16 -8.40 4.06 -20.06
C GLU A 16 -8.83 3.35 -18.77
N GLY A 17 -7.89 2.56 -18.25
CA GLY A 17 -7.95 1.96 -16.93
C GLY A 17 -6.92 0.85 -16.82
N ALA A 18 -5.64 1.19 -17.02
CA ALA A 18 -4.58 0.33 -16.52
C ALA A 18 -4.89 0.09 -15.04
N THR A 19 -5.21 -1.15 -14.66
CA THR A 19 -5.30 -1.51 -13.26
C THR A 19 -3.89 -1.36 -12.70
N GLU A 20 -3.55 -0.16 -12.22
CA GLU A 20 -2.34 0.08 -11.44
C GLU A 20 -2.33 -0.99 -10.36
N ALA A 21 -1.36 -1.90 -10.47
CA ALA A 21 -1.22 -2.99 -9.52
C ALA A 21 -1.13 -2.35 -8.14
N THR A 22 -2.16 -2.54 -7.32
CA THR A 22 -2.19 -1.95 -5.99
C THR A 22 -1.18 -2.70 -5.15
N HIS A 23 -0.02 -2.08 -4.91
CA HIS A 23 1.05 -2.67 -4.13
C HIS A 23 0.91 -2.25 -2.67
N TYR A 24 1.17 -3.17 -1.74
CA TYR A 24 1.19 -2.88 -0.30
C TYR A 24 2.61 -3.01 0.23
N LEU A 25 3.01 -2.06 1.06
CA LEU A 25 4.24 -2.17 1.83
C LEU A 25 3.95 -1.98 3.31
N TYR A 26 4.68 -2.74 4.11
CA TYR A 26 4.61 -2.74 5.56
C TYR A 26 5.89 -2.17 6.13
N VAL A 27 5.80 -1.38 7.19
CA VAL A 27 6.95 -0.74 7.83
C VAL A 27 6.76 -0.71 9.33
N ASP A 28 7.86 -0.85 10.07
CA ASP A 28 7.87 -0.50 11.48
C ASP A 28 7.85 1.03 11.60
N TYR A 29 6.79 1.57 12.18
CA TYR A 29 6.59 3.01 12.24
C TYR A 29 7.66 3.72 13.07
N ASP A 30 8.29 3.01 14.02
CA ASP A 30 9.43 3.54 14.78
C ASP A 30 10.68 3.77 13.93
N LEU A 31 10.79 3.09 12.78
CA LEU A 31 11.92 3.16 11.86
C LEU A 31 11.68 4.11 10.68
N LEU A 32 10.46 4.64 10.55
CA LEU A 32 10.10 5.54 9.47
C LEU A 32 10.76 6.91 9.64
N ARG A 33 11.51 7.37 8.63
CA ARG A 33 12.20 8.66 8.62
C ARG A 33 11.94 9.39 7.31
N LYS A 34 11.56 10.66 7.39
CA LYS A 34 11.35 11.51 6.22
C LYS A 34 12.61 12.34 5.94
N ASP A 35 13.04 12.42 4.69
CA ASP A 35 14.10 13.33 4.26
C ASP A 35 13.56 14.70 3.78
N GLY A 36 14.48 15.60 3.39
CA GLY A 36 14.14 16.92 2.85
C GLY A 36 13.49 16.89 1.46
N GLN A 37 13.50 15.75 0.76
CA GLN A 37 12.97 15.55 -0.59
C GLN A 37 11.64 14.79 -0.60
N ASN A 38 10.99 14.62 0.57
CA ASN A 38 9.76 13.82 0.75
C ASN A 38 9.91 12.32 0.47
N ARG A 39 11.11 11.77 0.64
CA ARG A 39 11.33 10.32 0.70
C ARG A 39 11.14 9.83 2.11
N PHE A 40 10.42 8.73 2.25
CA PHE A 40 10.22 8.05 3.51
C PHE A 40 11.09 6.80 3.55
N TYR A 41 12.21 6.89 4.25
CA TYR A 41 13.11 5.77 4.52
C TYR A 41 12.53 4.91 5.64
N GLY A 42 12.62 3.59 5.47
CA GLY A 42 12.15 2.64 6.45
C GLY A 42 12.57 1.22 6.10
N ASN A 43 12.21 0.27 6.97
CA ASN A 43 12.36 -1.15 6.72
C ASN A 43 11.16 -1.69 5.90
N TRP A 44 10.91 -1.11 4.72
CA TRP A 44 9.74 -1.47 3.91
C TRP A 44 9.77 -2.94 3.43
N ARG A 45 8.76 -3.73 3.79
CA ARG A 45 8.65 -5.17 3.46
C ARG A 45 7.29 -5.52 2.85
N GLN A 46 7.18 -6.73 2.33
CA GLN A 46 5.97 -7.22 1.65
C GLN A 46 4.97 -7.87 2.61
N SER A 47 5.39 -8.14 3.85
CA SER A 47 4.50 -8.64 4.90
C SER A 47 4.76 -7.95 6.25
N PRO A 48 3.78 -7.94 7.15
CA PRO A 48 3.96 -7.37 8.48
C PRO A 48 4.91 -8.18 9.36
N GLU A 49 5.04 -9.49 9.15
CA GLU A 49 6.00 -10.36 9.86
C GLU A 49 7.44 -10.07 9.46
N GLU A 50 7.68 -9.82 8.17
CA GLU A 50 8.99 -9.41 7.68
C GLU A 50 9.39 -8.05 8.26
N ALA A 51 8.50 -7.05 8.18
CA ALA A 51 8.75 -5.72 8.77
C ALA A 51 8.93 -5.78 10.30
N CYS A 52 8.31 -6.75 10.97
CA CYS A 52 8.52 -6.95 12.39
C CYS A 52 9.88 -7.59 12.71
N ARG A 53 10.36 -8.54 11.89
CA ARG A 53 11.61 -9.27 12.12
C ARG A 53 12.84 -8.49 11.66
N ASP A 54 12.76 -7.89 10.48
CA ASP A 54 13.86 -7.18 9.84
C ASP A 54 13.79 -5.69 10.18
N LYS A 55 14.73 -5.23 11.01
CA LYS A 55 14.80 -3.86 11.51
C LYS A 55 15.77 -2.98 10.73
N ILE A 56 16.20 -3.40 9.53
CA ILE A 56 17.15 -2.66 8.71
C ILE A 56 16.41 -1.61 7.87
N VAL A 57 16.82 -0.35 7.99
CA VAL A 57 16.34 0.74 7.14
C VAL A 57 17.16 0.76 5.84
N ASP A 58 16.62 0.15 4.79
CA ASP A 58 17.32 -0.12 3.52
C ASP A 58 16.59 0.43 2.28
N LYS A 59 15.34 0.84 2.42
CA LYS A 59 14.49 1.28 1.30
C LYS A 59 13.86 2.62 1.59
N TYR A 60 13.48 3.33 0.54
CA TYR A 60 12.62 4.49 0.62
C TYR A 60 11.40 4.35 -0.29
N VAL A 61 10.34 5.05 0.08
CA VAL A 61 9.16 5.28 -0.76
C VAL A 61 8.96 6.78 -0.90
N ASP A 62 8.71 7.26 -2.12
CA ASP A 62 8.39 8.67 -2.31
C ASP A 62 6.97 8.98 -1.82
N ARG A 63 6.79 10.13 -1.16
CA ARG A 63 5.48 10.54 -0.62
C ARG A 63 4.36 10.51 -1.66
N ASN A 64 4.69 10.83 -2.91
CA ASN A 64 3.72 10.85 -4.01
C ASN A 64 3.22 9.46 -4.40
N GLN A 65 3.93 8.38 -4.03
CA GLN A 65 3.51 6.99 -4.25
C GLN A 65 2.68 6.47 -3.07
N MET A 66 2.90 6.99 -1.87
CA MET A 66 2.16 6.58 -0.67
C MET A 66 0.69 7.02 -0.74
N ARG A 67 -0.22 6.07 -0.53
CA ARG A 67 -1.68 6.25 -0.48
C ARG A 67 -2.22 5.43 0.67
N ASN A 68 -3.14 5.99 1.45
CA ASN A 68 -3.76 5.34 2.61
C ASN A 68 -2.74 4.78 3.63
N TYR A 69 -3.16 4.58 4.87
CA TYR A 69 -2.35 3.83 5.83
C TYR A 69 -3.24 3.29 6.93
N GLU A 70 -2.91 2.08 7.39
CA GLU A 70 -3.63 1.42 8.47
C GLU A 70 -2.65 0.66 9.37
N PHE A 71 -3.02 0.56 10.65
CA PHE A 71 -2.29 -0.27 11.60
C PHE A 71 -2.47 -1.75 11.22
N ALA A 72 -1.37 -2.49 11.07
CA ALA A 72 -1.40 -3.89 10.69
C ALA A 72 -1.30 -4.81 11.91
N GLN A 73 -0.25 -4.65 12.73
CA GLN A 73 -0.04 -5.47 13.93
C GLN A 73 0.90 -4.82 14.94
N ALA A 74 0.80 -5.26 16.19
CA ALA A 74 1.82 -4.99 17.20
C ALA A 74 3.09 -5.79 16.90
N CYS A 75 4.25 -5.26 17.25
CA CYS A 75 5.54 -5.92 17.07
C CYS A 75 6.41 -5.76 18.31
N LEU A 76 6.97 -6.86 18.82
CA LEU A 76 7.86 -6.81 19.97
C LEU A 76 9.08 -5.94 19.64
N GLY A 77 9.36 -4.95 20.50
CA GLY A 77 10.44 -4.00 20.29
C GLY A 77 10.09 -2.80 19.41
N SER A 78 8.83 -2.69 18.94
CA SER A 78 8.28 -1.49 18.31
C SER A 78 7.23 -0.85 19.23
N LYS A 79 7.33 0.46 19.45
CA LYS A 79 6.39 1.25 20.25
C LYS A 79 5.12 1.54 19.47
N ASN A 80 5.24 1.80 18.16
CA ASN A 80 4.12 2.18 17.31
C ASN A 80 3.58 1.04 16.42
N GLY A 81 4.25 -0.11 16.43
CA GLY A 81 3.86 -1.29 15.67
C GLY A 81 4.13 -1.18 14.17
N ILE A 82 3.57 -2.13 13.43
CA ILE A 82 3.73 -2.24 11.98
C ILE A 82 2.53 -1.62 11.29
N TRP A 83 2.80 -0.79 10.28
CA TRP A 83 1.80 -0.07 9.51
C TRP A 83 1.87 -0.49 8.04
N LYS A 84 0.69 -0.62 7.43
CA LYS A 84 0.49 -0.96 6.02
C LYS A 84 0.19 0.31 5.23
N PHE A 85 0.84 0.47 4.09
CA PHE A 85 0.64 1.56 3.15
C PHE A 85 0.28 0.99 1.78
N THR A 86 -0.64 1.65 1.07
CA THR A 86 -0.82 1.41 -0.37
C THR A 86 0.21 2.23 -1.15
N ILE A 87 0.78 1.64 -2.19
CA ILE A 87 1.81 2.24 -3.03
C ILE A 87 1.32 2.20 -4.46
N ALA A 88 1.33 3.37 -5.11
CA ALA A 88 1.02 3.57 -6.52
C ALA A 88 2.30 3.69 -7.36
#